data_AF-A0A9X0HRD4-F1
#
_entry.id   AF-A0A9X0HRD4-F1
#
_cell.length_a   1.000
_cell.length_b   1.000
_cell.length_c   1.000
_cell.angle_alpha   90.00
_cell.angle_beta   90.00
_cell.angle_gamma   90.00
#
_symmetry.space_group_name_H-M   'P 1'
#
loop_
_entity.id
_entity.type
_entity.pdbx_description
1 polymer ?
#
loop_
_entity_poly.entity_id
_entity_poly.type
_entity_poly.pdbx_seq_one_letter_code
_entity_poly.pdbx_strand_id
1 'polypeptide(L)'
;MQVTRAHFEELESGAVPGFAMKVYVEGEDFERRAVPLQARVGEQRVDQLFVAPDGSGFAGVLAEVPNDGDRLFVRYADAMELTTNVVFGSEVVG
;
A
#
# COMPACT_ATOMS: atom_id res chain seq x y z
N MET A 1 0.18 -14.45 1.79
CA MET A 1 0.41 -12.99 1.80
C MET A 1 0.39 -12.51 3.23
N GLN A 2 1.49 -11.89 3.64
CA GLN A 2 1.64 -11.23 4.94
C GLN A 2 2.22 -9.83 4.72
N VAL A 3 1.71 -8.83 5.43
CA VAL A 3 2.27 -7.48 5.47
C VAL A 3 3.04 -7.31 6.78
N THR A 4 4.27 -6.83 6.69
CA THR A 4 5.15 -6.63 7.84
C THR A 4 5.33 -5.14 8.15
N ARG A 5 5.54 -4.32 7.11
CA ARG A 5 5.79 -2.88 7.26
C ARG A 5 5.27 -2.11 6.05
N ALA A 6 5.04 -0.81 6.22
CA ALA A 6 4.95 0.11 5.10
C ALA A 6 5.74 1.40 5.36
N HIS A 7 6.15 2.05 4.28
CA HIS A 7 6.73 3.38 4.26
C HIS A 7 5.89 4.28 3.35
N PHE A 8 5.66 5.50 3.80
CA PHE A 8 4.86 6.51 3.11
C PHE A 8 5.75 7.72 2.82
N GLU A 9 5.74 8.16 1.58
CA GLU A 9 6.59 9.24 1.08
C GLU A 9 5.70 10.25 0.35
N GLU A 10 5.68 11.50 0.81
CA GLU A 10 5.01 12.57 0.09
C GLU A 10 5.69 12.80 -1.27
N LEU A 11 4.88 12.93 -2.31
CA LEU A 11 5.38 13.24 -3.64
C LEU A 11 5.57 14.75 -3.77
N GLU A 12 6.63 15.14 -4.48
CA GLU A 12 6.76 16.52 -4.93
C GLU A 12 5.52 16.92 -5.75
N SER A 13 5.03 18.14 -5.55
CA SER A 13 3.82 18.63 -6.21
C SER A 13 3.93 18.51 -7.73
N GLY A 14 3.02 17.72 -8.33
CA GLY A 14 2.97 17.50 -9.78
C GLY A 14 3.94 16.44 -10.31
N ALA A 15 4.76 15.78 -9.48
CA ALA A 15 5.64 14.69 -9.90
C ALA A 15 4.84 13.53 -10.50
N VAL A 16 3.68 13.22 -9.92
CA VAL A 16 2.69 12.30 -10.48
C VAL A 16 1.33 13.01 -10.50
N PRO A 17 0.80 13.38 -11.68
CA PRO A 17 -0.45 14.12 -11.75
C PRO A 17 -1.61 13.38 -11.07
N GLY A 18 -2.29 14.07 -10.14
CA GLY A 18 -3.43 13.51 -9.39
C GLY A 18 -3.06 12.66 -8.17
N PHE A 19 -1.78 12.59 -7.80
CA PHE A 19 -1.32 11.84 -6.64
C PHE A 19 -0.45 12.70 -5.72
N ALA A 20 -0.59 12.46 -4.41
CA ALA A 20 0.11 13.21 -3.37
C ALA A 20 1.14 12.35 -2.62
N MET A 21 1.03 11.03 -2.68
CA MET A 21 1.88 10.15 -1.88
C MET A 21 2.20 8.85 -2.57
N LYS A 22 3.38 8.33 -2.27
CA LYS A 22 3.82 6.98 -2.59
C LYS A 22 3.80 6.10 -1.35
N VAL A 23 3.35 4.86 -1.51
CA VAL A 23 3.40 3.84 -0.48
C VAL A 23 4.28 2.69 -0.95
N TYR A 24 5.16 2.23 -0.07
CA TYR A 24 5.92 1.00 -0.22
C TYR A 24 5.52 0.05 0.90
N VAL A 25 5.12 -1.16 0.56
CA VAL A 25 4.69 -2.18 1.51
C VAL A 25 5.66 -3.35 1.42
N GLU A 26 6.21 -3.72 2.57
CA GLU A 26 7.09 -4.87 2.73
C GLU A 26 6.34 -6.03 3.38
N GLY A 27 6.65 -7.24 2.93
CA GLY A 27 6.10 -8.46 3.48
C GLY A 27 6.50 -9.69 2.67
N GLU A 28 5.68 -10.73 2.75
CA GLU A 28 5.98 -12.02 2.14
C GLU A 28 4.76 -12.57 1.40
N ASP A 29 5.02 -13.48 0.45
CA ASP A 29 4.02 -14.16 -0.38
C ASP A 29 3.15 -13.23 -1.24
N PHE A 30 3.72 -12.14 -1.77
CA PHE A 30 3.09 -11.35 -2.82
C PHE A 30 3.33 -12.00 -4.19
N GLU A 31 2.60 -13.06 -4.47
CA GLU A 31 2.69 -13.77 -5.74
C GLU A 31 2.30 -12.90 -6.96
N ARG A 32 3.07 -12.98 -8.03
CA ARG A 32 2.66 -12.46 -9.34
C ARG A 32 1.58 -13.35 -9.94
N ARG A 33 0.34 -12.90 -9.82
CA ARG A 33 -0.85 -13.57 -10.34
C ARG A 33 -1.46 -12.77 -11.49
N ALA A 34 -2.21 -13.46 -12.35
CA ALA A 34 -3.08 -12.79 -13.32
C ALA A 34 -4.22 -12.04 -12.63
N VAL A 35 -4.64 -12.51 -11.45
CA VAL A 35 -5.60 -11.81 -10.60
C VAL A 35 -4.91 -10.60 -9.96
N PRO A 36 -5.47 -9.39 -10.11
CA PRO A 36 -4.81 -8.18 -9.63
C PRO A 36 -4.80 -8.11 -8.11
N LEU A 37 -3.65 -7.65 -7.58
CA LEU A 37 -3.55 -7.16 -6.20
C LEU A 37 -4.30 -5.82 -6.09
N GLN A 38 -5.00 -5.63 -4.98
CA GLN A 38 -5.69 -4.40 -4.61
C GLN A 38 -5.26 -4.02 -3.20
N ALA A 39 -5.09 -2.73 -2.96
CA ALA A 39 -4.81 -2.19 -1.64
C ALA A 39 -5.55 -0.87 -1.43
N ARG A 40 -5.79 -0.53 -0.17
CA ARG A 40 -6.34 0.76 0.26
C ARG A 40 -5.79 1.15 1.62
N VAL A 41 -5.72 2.45 1.88
CA VAL A 41 -5.37 3.04 3.19
C VAL A 41 -6.59 3.82 3.67
N GLY A 42 -7.21 3.35 4.76
CA GLY A 42 -8.58 3.78 5.08
C GLY A 42 -9.50 3.48 3.89
N GLU A 43 -10.29 4.47 3.45
CA GLU A 43 -11.17 4.33 2.29
C GLU A 43 -10.49 4.65 0.95
N GLN A 44 -9.23 5.10 0.97
CA GLN A 44 -8.52 5.52 -0.23
C GLN A 44 -7.82 4.35 -0.92
N ARG A 45 -8.15 4.13 -2.18
CA ARG A 45 -7.49 3.12 -3.02
C ARG A 45 -6.03 3.48 -3.29
N VAL A 46 -5.16 2.48 -3.21
CA VAL A 46 -3.79 2.55 -3.75
C VAL A 46 -3.84 2.24 -5.24
N ASP A 47 -3.40 3.19 -6.06
CA ASP A 47 -3.33 3.07 -7.51
C ASP A 47 -1.91 2.81 -8.00
N GLN A 48 -1.81 2.48 -9.29
CA GLN A 48 -0.56 2.12 -9.97
C GLN A 48 0.27 1.12 -9.15
N LEU A 49 -0.37 0.03 -8.72
CA LEU A 49 0.24 -1.00 -7.91
C LEU A 49 1.26 -1.81 -8.72
N PHE A 50 2.46 -1.96 -8.16
CA PHE A 50 3.55 -2.76 -8.71
C PHE A 50 4.05 -3.74 -7.64
N VAL A 51 3.96 -5.04 -7.91
CA VAL A 51 4.48 -6.10 -7.03
C VAL A 51 5.95 -6.37 -7.32
N ALA A 52 6.76 -6.41 -6.26
CA ALA A 52 8.19 -6.71 -6.34
C ALA A 52 8.42 -8.07 -7.03
N PRO A 53 9.44 -8.21 -7.90
CA PRO A 53 9.68 -9.46 -8.63
C PRO A 53 9.91 -10.70 -7.78
N ASP A 54 10.48 -10.50 -6.59
CA ASP A 54 10.76 -11.54 -5.60
C ASP A 54 9.59 -11.79 -4.63
N GLY A 55 8.48 -11.06 -4.78
CA GLY A 55 7.30 -11.18 -3.92
C GLY A 55 7.49 -10.59 -2.52
N SER A 56 8.54 -9.78 -2.30
CA SER A 56 8.84 -9.12 -1.02
C SER A 56 7.91 -7.96 -0.66
N GLY A 57 6.93 -7.66 -1.51
CA GLY A 57 6.04 -6.54 -1.29
C GLY A 57 5.50 -5.91 -2.56
N PHE A 58 5.02 -4.68 -2.42
CA PHE A 58 4.53 -3.87 -3.53
C PHE A 58 4.70 -2.38 -3.27
N ALA A 59 4.60 -1.59 -4.33
CA ALA A 59 4.52 -0.14 -4.24
C ALA A 59 3.31 0.39 -5.02
N GLY A 60 2.84 1.58 -4.67
CA GLY A 60 1.77 2.27 -5.39
C GLY A 60 1.66 3.73 -4.96
N VAL A 61 0.60 4.40 -5.41
CA VAL A 61 0.36 5.83 -5.15
C VAL A 61 -1.04 6.08 -4.61
N LEU A 62 -1.17 7.14 -3.82
CA LEU A 62 -2.41 7.61 -3.21
C LEU A 62 -2.72 9.02 -3.70
N ALA A 63 -4.00 9.27 -4.01
CA ALA A 63 -4.44 10.53 -4.59
C ALA A 63 -4.25 11.73 -3.64
N GLU A 64 -4.30 11.46 -2.34
CA GLU A 64 -4.29 12.42 -1.24
C GLU A 64 -3.47 11.86 -0.08
N VAL A 65 -3.25 12.68 0.95
CA VAL A 65 -2.63 12.24 2.20
C VAL A 65 -3.69 11.54 3.06
N PRO A 66 -3.51 10.25 3.47
CA PRO A 66 -4.44 9.59 4.37
C PRO A 66 -4.53 10.30 5.72
N ASN A 67 -5.58 10.02 6.48
CA ASN A 67 -5.69 10.55 7.83
C ASN A 67 -4.83 9.72 8.79
N ASP A 68 -4.30 10.36 9.82
CA ASP A 68 -3.66 9.65 10.92
C ASP A 68 -4.60 8.59 11.50
N GLY A 69 -4.11 7.35 11.61
CA GLY A 69 -4.94 6.23 12.05
C GLY A 69 -5.54 5.39 10.91
N ASP A 70 -5.48 5.85 9.66
CA ASP A 70 -5.97 5.08 8.52
C ASP A 70 -5.14 3.81 8.31
N ARG A 71 -5.83 2.67 8.21
CA ARG A 71 -5.21 1.35 8.17
C ARG A 71 -5.00 0.89 6.74
N LEU A 72 -3.90 0.18 6.49
CA LEU A 72 -3.66 -0.50 5.23
C LEU A 72 -4.46 -1.81 5.16
N PHE A 73 -5.15 -2.03 4.06
CA PHE A 73 -5.83 -3.27 3.70
C PHE A 73 -5.35 -3.76 2.35
N VAL A 74 -5.22 -5.08 2.19
CA VAL A 74 -4.69 -5.68 0.96
C VAL A 74 -5.45 -6.95 0.60
N ARG A 75 -5.65 -7.20 -0.70
CA ARG A 75 -6.24 -8.45 -1.20
C ARG A 75 -5.85 -8.73 -2.64
N TYR A 76 -5.97 -9.99 -3.05
CA TYR A 76 -6.23 -10.29 -4.46
C TYR A 76 -7.73 -10.12 -4.74
N ALA A 77 -8.09 -9.74 -5.96
CA ALA A 77 -9.49 -9.46 -6.31
C ALA A 77 -10.44 -10.68 -6.14
N ASP A 78 -9.90 -11.89 -6.12
CA ASP A 78 -10.61 -13.15 -5.88
C ASP A 78 -10.54 -13.63 -4.42
N ALA A 79 -9.92 -12.87 -3.54
CA ALA A 79 -9.67 -13.24 -2.15
C ALA A 79 -10.38 -12.31 -1.15
N MET A 80 -10.53 -12.80 0.08
CA MET A 80 -10.98 -12.00 1.21
C MET A 80 -9.95 -10.91 1.53
N GLU A 81 -10.43 -9.75 1.97
CA GLU A 81 -9.57 -8.65 2.36
C GLU A 81 -8.79 -8.96 3.63
N LEU A 82 -7.47 -8.75 3.58
CA LEU A 82 -6.59 -8.83 4.73
C LEU A 82 -6.55 -7.47 5.43
N THR A 83 -7.02 -7.45 6.67
CA THR A 83 -6.79 -6.34 7.61
C THR A 83 -5.36 -6.43 8.14
N THR A 84 -4.53 -5.43 7.87
CA THR A 84 -3.12 -5.42 8.32
C THR A 84 -2.97 -4.67 9.65
N ASN A 85 -1.82 -4.81 10.31
CA ASN A 85 -1.47 -4.01 11.49
C ASN A 85 -0.84 -2.65 11.15
N VAL A 86 -0.64 -2.34 9.86
CA VAL A 86 -0.01 -1.12 9.40
C VAL A 86 -1.03 0.02 9.38
N VAL A 87 -0.65 1.14 9.99
CA VAL A 87 -1.48 2.33 10.14
C VAL A 87 -0.65 3.54 9.71
N PHE A 88 -1.27 4.45 8.95
CA PHE A 88 -0.66 5.72 8.57
C PHE A 88 -0.55 6.65 9.80
N GLY A 89 0.54 7.41 9.90
CA GLY A 89 0.77 8.34 11.01
C GLY A 89 1.29 7.70 12.31
N SER A 90 1.38 6.37 12.41
CA SER A 90 2.12 5.74 13.50
C SER A 90 3.61 5.74 13.17
N GLU A 91 4.37 6.69 13.72
CA GLU A 91 5.81 6.49 13.86
C GLU A 91 6.03 5.18 14.63
N VAL A 92 6.71 4.21 14.02
CA VAL A 92 7.30 3.13 14.81
C VAL A 92 8.43 3.78 15.59
N VAL A 93 8.12 4.22 16.81
CA VAL A 93 9.12 4.57 17.81
C VAL A 93 9.88 3.28 18.12
N GLY A 94 11.00 3.09 17.43
CA GLY A 94 12.02 2.09 17.75
C GLY A 94 13.14 2.74 18.55
#